data_AF-A0A9D6Q191-F1
#
_entry.id   AF-A0A9D6Q191-F1
#
_cell.length_a   1.000
_cell.length_b   1.000
_cell.length_c   1.000
_cell.angle_alpha   90.00
_cell.angle_beta   90.00
_cell.angle_gamma   90.00
#
_symmetry.space_group_name_H-M   'P 1'
#
loop_
_entity.id
_entity.type
_entity.pdbx_description
1 polymer ?
#
loop_
_entity_poly.entity_id
_entity_poly.type
_entity_poly.pdbx_seq_one_letter_code
_entity_poly.pdbx_strand_id
1 'polypeptide(L)'
;MSQSNNQTAMVGLIFLIIPWLFLLTVFLKFGLGVGYLYDPLDALLTDPRYSALNILAQMVVVFGPIVALLLNVISTAKTQVGVEEGSLVSTVTIRGSFFSIAVMGVSLFLIAIIVFYTITEKAAEAAIRQYLGG
;
A
#
# COMPACT_ATOMS: atom_id res chain seq x y z
N MET A 1 7.78 21.67 -16.85
CA MET A 1 6.74 20.61 -16.86
C MET A 1 6.93 19.53 -15.77
N SER A 2 7.68 19.77 -14.67
CA SER A 2 7.91 18.75 -13.61
C SER A 2 7.06 18.91 -12.34
N GLN A 3 6.21 19.94 -12.25
CA GLN A 3 5.42 20.20 -11.03
C GLN A 3 4.28 19.18 -10.81
N SER A 4 3.60 18.73 -11.89
CA SER A 4 2.43 17.83 -11.73
C SER A 4 2.82 16.45 -11.20
N ASN A 5 3.87 15.82 -11.75
CA ASN A 5 4.30 14.49 -11.31
C ASN A 5 4.79 14.48 -9.85
N ASN A 6 5.40 15.57 -9.38
CA ASN A 6 5.83 15.68 -7.99
C ASN A 6 4.62 15.82 -7.04
N GLN A 7 3.57 16.54 -7.43
CA GLN A 7 2.34 16.62 -6.64
C GLN A 7 1.64 15.26 -6.52
N THR A 8 1.49 14.50 -7.61
CA THR A 8 0.85 13.18 -7.53
C THR A 8 1.65 12.21 -6.66
N ALA A 9 2.98 12.27 -6.73
CA ALA A 9 3.83 11.46 -5.88
C ALA A 9 3.76 11.88 -4.40
N MET A 10 3.65 13.18 -4.10
CA MET A 10 3.42 13.66 -2.73
C MET A 10 2.08 13.17 -2.17
N VAL A 11 1.01 13.22 -2.97
CA VAL A 11 -0.30 12.69 -2.56
C VAL A 11 -0.21 11.18 -2.32
N GLY A 12 0.43 10.44 -3.22
CA GLY A 12 0.68 9.00 -3.02
C GLY A 12 1.47 8.72 -1.74
N LEU A 13 2.46 9.56 -1.42
CA LEU A 13 3.25 9.42 -0.20
C LEU A 13 2.40 9.60 1.07
N ILE A 14 1.43 10.52 1.07
CA ILE A 14 0.49 10.69 2.19
C ILE A 14 -0.29 9.40 2.44
N PHE A 15 -0.76 8.73 1.38
CA PHE A 15 -1.45 7.43 1.49
C PHE A 15 -0.54 6.30 2.00
N LEU A 16 0.79 6.45 1.89
CA LEU A 16 1.76 5.48 2.40
C LEU A 16 2.19 5.72 3.85
N ILE A 17 1.98 6.91 4.41
CA ILE A 17 2.39 7.23 5.79
C ILE A 17 1.75 6.26 6.79
N ILE A 18 0.43 6.05 6.69
CA ILE A 18 -0.31 5.19 7.61
C ILE A 18 0.12 3.71 7.49
N PRO A 19 0.14 3.09 6.29
CA PRO A 19 0.69 1.75 6.11
C PRO A 19 2.12 1.60 6.61
N TRP A 20 2.98 2.60 6.38
CA TRP A 20 4.37 2.57 6.79
C TRP A 20 4.53 2.64 8.31
N LEU A 21 3.79 3.54 8.97
CA LEU A 21 3.76 3.63 10.44
C LEU A 21 3.28 2.32 11.06
N PHE A 22 2.25 1.70 10.49
CA PHE A 22 1.76 0.39 10.94
C PHE A 22 2.83 -0.70 10.81
N LEU A 23 3.52 -0.76 9.68
CA LEU A 23 4.58 -1.75 9.48
C LEU A 23 5.77 -1.52 10.41
N LEU A 24 6.11 -0.25 10.67
CA LEU A 24 7.16 0.13 11.59
C LEU A 24 6.82 -0.29 13.02
N THR A 25 5.57 -0.08 13.48
CA THR A 25 5.13 -0.52 14.82
C THR A 25 5.06 -2.03 14.93
N VAL A 26 4.62 -2.75 13.89
CA VAL A 26 4.69 -4.21 13.83
C VAL A 26 6.14 -4.69 13.92
N PHE A 27 7.06 -4.10 13.16
CA PHE A 27 8.48 -4.46 13.20
C PHE A 27 9.13 -4.17 14.55
N LEU A 28 8.80 -3.04 15.18
CA LEU A 28 9.26 -2.72 16.53
C LEU A 28 8.77 -3.75 17.56
N LYS A 29 7.49 -4.12 17.51
CA LYS A 29 6.90 -5.07 18.46
C LYS A 29 7.38 -6.50 18.23
N PHE A 30 7.30 -7.01 17.00
CA PHE A 30 7.57 -8.41 16.69
C PHE A 30 9.01 -8.68 16.28
N GLY A 31 9.69 -7.71 15.68
CA GLY A 31 11.09 -7.83 15.26
C GLY A 31 12.09 -7.45 16.35
N LEU A 32 11.83 -6.35 17.07
CA LEU A 32 12.75 -5.82 18.10
C LEU A 32 12.28 -6.07 19.54
N GLY A 33 11.04 -6.51 19.75
CA GLY A 33 10.47 -6.69 21.09
C GLY A 33 10.20 -5.40 21.85
N VAL A 34 10.25 -4.24 21.18
CA VAL A 34 10.09 -2.92 21.79
C VAL A 34 8.64 -2.45 21.60
N GLY A 35 7.79 -2.75 22.59
CA GLY A 35 6.35 -2.43 22.55
C GLY A 35 5.99 -0.95 22.75
N TYR A 36 6.93 -0.11 23.18
CA TYR A 36 6.63 1.24 23.68
C TYR A 36 5.91 2.18 22.67
N LEU A 37 6.20 2.04 21.37
CA LEU A 37 5.51 2.81 20.31
C LEU A 37 4.25 2.12 19.79
N TYR A 38 4.14 0.80 20.00
CA TYR A 38 2.99 0.01 19.59
C TYR A 38 1.84 0.16 20.59
N ASP A 39 2.11 0.10 21.91
CA ASP A 39 1.09 0.11 22.96
C ASP A 39 0.14 1.33 22.93
N PRO A 40 0.61 2.59 22.77
CA PRO A 40 -0.30 3.74 22.67
C PRO A 40 -1.08 3.76 21.35
N LEU A 41 -0.50 3.25 20.26
CA LEU A 41 -1.18 3.14 18.97
C LEU A 41 -2.28 2.06 19.02
N ASP A 42 -1.97 0.92 19.63
CA ASP A 42 -2.91 -0.18 19.86
C ASP A 42 -4.04 0.26 20.78
N ALA A 43 -3.74 0.99 21.86
CA ALA A 43 -4.75 1.57 22.73
C ALA A 43 -5.67 2.55 21.99
N LEU A 44 -5.13 3.38 21.09
CA LEU A 44 -5.93 4.32 20.29
C LEU A 44 -6.82 3.62 19.25
N LEU A 45 -6.30 2.54 18.63
CA LEU A 45 -7.02 1.77 17.62
C LEU A 45 -8.09 0.85 18.25
N THR A 46 -7.85 0.36 19.47
CA THR A 46 -8.76 -0.57 20.17
C THR A 46 -9.83 0.15 20.99
N ASP A 47 -9.69 1.47 21.21
CA ASP A 47 -10.69 2.25 21.93
C ASP A 47 -12.01 2.29 21.14
N PRO A 48 -13.13 1.78 21.69
CA PRO A 48 -14.42 1.73 21.01
C PRO A 48 -14.96 3.13 20.65
N ARG A 49 -14.48 4.20 21.30
CA ARG A 49 -14.83 5.59 20.95
C ARG A 49 -14.38 5.99 19.54
N TYR A 50 -13.33 5.34 19.03
CA TYR A 50 -12.73 5.65 17.73
C TYR A 50 -12.95 4.52 16.70
N SER A 51 -13.96 3.68 16.89
CA SER A 51 -14.27 2.54 16.01
C SER A 51 -14.32 2.91 14.52
N ALA A 52 -14.91 4.05 14.16
CA ALA A 52 -14.94 4.53 12.78
C ALA A 52 -13.53 4.88 12.24
N LEU A 53 -12.66 5.46 13.06
CA LEU A 53 -11.27 5.76 12.69
C LEU A 53 -10.45 4.47 12.56
N ASN A 54 -10.71 3.45 13.38
CA ASN A 54 -10.03 2.16 13.25
C ASN A 54 -10.40 1.47 11.93
N ILE A 55 -11.68 1.47 11.56
CA ILE A 55 -12.13 0.94 10.25
C ILE A 55 -11.47 1.71 9.10
N LEU A 56 -11.44 3.04 9.18
CA LEU A 56 -10.76 3.87 8.17
C LEU A 56 -9.26 3.59 8.11
N ALA A 57 -8.59 3.46 9.25
CA ALA A 57 -7.17 3.14 9.32
C ALA A 57 -6.88 1.78 8.68
N GLN A 58 -7.68 0.75 8.99
CA GLN A 58 -7.58 -0.57 8.36
C GLN A 58 -7.79 -0.51 6.85
N MET A 59 -8.80 0.23 6.40
CA MET A 59 -9.02 0.44 4.96
C MET A 59 -7.83 1.15 4.31
N VAL A 60 -7.25 2.16 4.94
CA VAL A 60 -6.07 2.87 4.39
C VAL A 60 -4.83 1.99 4.41
N VAL A 61 -4.62 1.13 5.41
CA VAL A 61 -3.50 0.17 5.42
C VAL A 61 -3.58 -0.78 4.22
N VAL A 62 -4.78 -1.27 3.89
CA VAL A 62 -4.98 -2.23 2.79
C VAL A 62 -5.04 -1.55 1.43
N PHE A 63 -5.88 -0.52 1.28
CA PHE A 63 -6.15 0.11 -0.02
C PHE A 63 -5.22 1.28 -0.31
N GLY A 64 -4.63 1.92 0.70
CA GLY A 64 -3.71 3.05 0.53
C GLY A 64 -2.53 2.74 -0.40
N PRO A 65 -1.81 1.61 -0.25
CA PRO A 65 -0.75 1.20 -1.17
C PRO A 65 -1.26 0.99 -2.60
N ILE A 66 -2.46 0.44 -2.78
CA ILE A 66 -3.07 0.23 -4.10
C ILE A 66 -3.38 1.57 -4.77
N VAL A 67 -3.99 2.49 -4.04
CA VAL A 67 -4.31 3.83 -4.53
C VAL A 67 -3.03 4.61 -4.85
N ALA A 68 -2.02 4.55 -4.00
CA ALA A 68 -0.71 5.18 -4.23
C ALA A 68 -0.03 4.63 -5.49
N LEU A 69 -0.10 3.31 -5.71
CA LEU A 69 0.41 2.66 -6.91
C LEU A 69 -0.33 3.15 -8.16
N LEU A 70 -1.67 3.12 -8.16
CA LEU A 70 -2.49 3.54 -9.29
C LEU A 70 -2.25 5.01 -9.66
N LEU A 71 -2.20 5.91 -8.66
CA LEU A 71 -1.94 7.33 -8.88
C LEU A 71 -0.58 7.56 -9.53
N ASN A 72 0.46 6.85 -9.08
CA ASN A 72 1.79 7.02 -9.66
C ASN A 72 1.95 6.33 -11.01
N VAL A 73 1.29 5.20 -11.26
CA VAL A 73 1.25 4.53 -12.56
C VAL A 73 0.55 5.41 -13.59
N ILE A 74 -0.65 5.91 -13.29
CA ILE A 74 -1.43 6.78 -14.18
C ILE A 74 -0.67 8.09 -14.46
N SER A 75 0.00 8.66 -13.45
CA SER A 75 0.79 9.88 -13.64
C SER A 75 2.08 9.66 -14.45
N THR A 76 2.62 8.44 -14.44
CA THR A 76 3.90 8.10 -15.10
C THR A 76 3.70 7.57 -16.52
N ALA A 77 2.62 6.83 -16.75
CA ALA A 77 2.26 6.27 -18.04
C ALA A 77 1.48 7.30 -18.86
N LYS A 78 2.15 7.98 -19.79
CA LYS A 78 1.46 8.74 -20.84
C LYS A 78 1.23 7.82 -22.02
N THR A 79 0.01 7.32 -22.14
CA THR A 79 -0.43 6.58 -23.32
C THR A 79 -0.85 7.58 -24.38
N GLN A 80 -0.03 7.74 -25.42
CA GLN A 80 -0.44 8.46 -26.63
C GLN A 80 -0.95 7.44 -27.62
N VAL A 81 -2.26 7.45 -27.86
CA VAL A 81 -2.88 6.62 -28.88
C VAL A 81 -2.94 7.44 -30.16
N GLY A 82 -2.11 7.09 -31.13
CA GLY A 82 -2.10 7.68 -32.46
C GLY A 82 -2.62 6.67 -33.48
N VAL A 83 -3.26 7.16 -34.53
CA VAL A 83 -3.55 6.34 -35.71
C VAL A 83 -2.46 6.68 -36.73
N GLU A 84 -1.53 5.76 -36.94
CA GLU A 84 -0.51 5.87 -37.99
C GLU A 84 -0.85 4.88 -39.11
N GLU A 85 -1.01 5.42 -40.32
CA GLU A 85 -1.21 4.65 -41.57
C GLU A 85 -2.35 3.61 -41.51
N GLY A 86 -3.45 3.94 -40.82
CA GLY A 86 -4.60 3.03 -40.69
C GLY A 86 -4.40 1.91 -39.66
N SER A 87 -3.27 1.89 -38.96
CA SER A 87 -3.03 1.05 -37.80
C SER A 87 -3.16 1.87 -36.51
N LEU A 88 -3.71 1.24 -35.48
CA LEU A 88 -3.89 1.85 -34.17
C LEU A 88 -2.59 1.66 -33.38
N VAL A 89 -1.72 2.67 -33.37
CA VAL A 89 -0.42 2.63 -32.71
C VAL A 89 -0.54 3.25 -31.32
N SER A 90 -0.43 2.42 -30.29
CA SER A 90 -0.42 2.87 -28.90
C SER A 90 1.03 3.04 -28.44
N THR A 91 1.51 4.29 -28.40
CA THR A 91 2.84 4.61 -27.89
C THR A 91 2.74 4.94 -26.41
N VAL A 92 3.21 4.03 -25.57
CA VAL A 92 3.29 4.24 -24.12
C VAL A 92 4.63 4.91 -23.80
N THR A 93 4.59 6.21 -23.50
CA THR A 93 5.78 6.93 -23.04
C THR A 93 5.84 6.93 -21.51
N ILE A 94 6.79 6.19 -20.96
CA ILE A 94 7.06 6.17 -19.51
C ILE A 94 7.95 7.38 -19.19
N ARG A 95 7.37 8.44 -18.63
CA ARG A 95 8.10 9.64 -18.20
C ARG A 95 7.98 9.79 -16.69
N GLY A 96 8.61 8.86 -15.98
CA GLY A 96 8.60 8.80 -14.52
C GLY A 96 9.69 9.67 -13.90
N SER A 97 9.32 10.45 -12.87
CA SER A 97 10.32 11.01 -11.94
C SER A 97 10.87 9.88 -11.09
N PHE A 98 12.16 9.92 -10.73
CA PHE A 98 12.77 8.96 -9.80
C PHE A 98 11.93 8.80 -8.52
N PHE A 99 11.33 9.89 -8.06
CA PHE A 99 10.46 9.90 -6.87
C PHE A 99 9.16 9.10 -7.06
N SER A 100 8.49 9.22 -8.21
CA SER A 100 7.29 8.43 -8.53
C SER A 100 7.61 6.94 -8.64
N ILE A 101 8.78 6.59 -9.19
CA ILE A 101 9.25 5.21 -9.28
C ILE A 101 9.52 4.63 -7.89
N ALA A 102 10.16 5.39 -7.01
CA ALA A 102 10.39 4.98 -5.62
C ALA A 102 9.06 4.73 -4.88
N VAL A 103 8.08 5.63 -5.01
CA VAL A 103 6.75 5.47 -4.40
C VAL A 103 6.02 4.23 -4.93
N MET A 104 6.12 3.94 -6.24
CA MET A 104 5.57 2.70 -6.82
C MET A 104 6.24 1.45 -6.23
N GLY A 105 7.57 1.47 -6.09
CA GLY A 105 8.33 0.37 -5.50
C GLY A 105 7.93 0.09 -4.05
N VAL A 106 7.83 1.13 -3.21
CA VAL A 106 7.36 0.99 -1.82
C VAL A 106 5.91 0.49 -1.77
N SER A 107 5.04 0.99 -2.65
CA SER A 107 3.65 0.54 -2.72
C SER A 107 3.57 -0.96 -3.07
N LEU A 108 4.33 -1.42 -4.06
CA LEU A 108 4.39 -2.84 -4.43
C LEU A 108 4.93 -3.71 -3.29
N PHE A 109 5.96 -3.25 -2.58
CA PHE A 109 6.50 -3.96 -1.43
C PHE A 109 5.46 -4.11 -0.31
N LEU A 110 4.71 -3.06 0.00
CA LEU A 110 3.63 -3.10 0.99
C LEU A 110 2.51 -4.05 0.58
N ILE A 111 2.09 -3.99 -0.70
CA ILE A 111 1.08 -4.91 -1.24
C ILE A 111 1.57 -6.35 -1.10
N ALA A 112 2.84 -6.63 -1.44
CA ALA A 112 3.41 -7.96 -1.32
C ALA A 112 3.38 -8.48 0.13
N ILE A 113 3.70 -7.63 1.12
CA ILE A 113 3.60 -7.98 2.54
C ILE A 113 2.16 -8.30 2.93
N ILE A 114 1.19 -7.47 2.54
CA ILE A 114 -0.23 -7.68 2.86
C ILE A 114 -0.75 -8.99 2.25
N VAL A 115 -0.40 -9.26 0.99
CA VAL A 115 -0.77 -10.49 0.28
C VAL A 115 -0.14 -11.70 0.96
N PHE A 116 1.15 -11.65 1.28
CA PHE A 116 1.84 -12.72 1.97
C PHE A 116 1.22 -13.00 3.33
N TYR A 117 0.97 -11.96 4.14
CA TYR A 117 0.29 -12.08 5.43
C TYR A 117 -1.06 -12.78 5.28
N THR A 118 -1.90 -12.32 4.36
CA THR A 118 -3.24 -12.90 4.12
C THR A 118 -3.16 -14.38 3.73
N ILE A 119 -2.23 -14.75 2.85
CA ILE A 119 -2.04 -16.15 2.44
C ILE A 119 -1.58 -16.99 3.64
N THR A 120 -0.61 -16.52 4.41
CA THR A 120 -0.10 -17.26 5.58
C THR A 120 -1.17 -17.43 6.67
N GLU A 121 -1.98 -16.41 6.91
CA GLU A 121 -3.08 -16.45 7.86
C GLU A 121 -4.14 -17.47 7.42
N LYS A 122 -4.54 -17.45 6.14
CA LYS A 122 -5.51 -18.40 5.59
C LYS A 122 -5.00 -19.83 5.57
N ALA A 123 -3.71 -20.04 5.31
CA ALA A 123 -3.07 -21.34 5.39
C ALA A 123 -3.03 -21.87 6.84
N ALA A 124 -2.72 -21.02 7.81
CA ALA A 124 -2.74 -21.37 9.22
C ALA A 124 -4.15 -21.73 9.70
N GLU A 125 -5.17 -20.94 9.33
CA GLU A 125 -6.59 -21.24 9.62
C GLU A 125 -7.00 -22.61 9.06
N ALA A 126 -6.60 -22.91 7.82
CA ALA A 126 -6.91 -24.20 7.18
C ALA A 126 -6.25 -25.38 7.92
N ALA A 127 -4.99 -25.24 8.32
CA ALA A 127 -4.28 -26.25 9.11
C ALA A 127 -4.97 -26.49 10.46
N ILE A 128 -5.34 -25.44 11.19
CA ILE A 128 -6.02 -25.55 12.49
C ILE A 128 -7.38 -26.25 12.34
N ARG A 129 -8.16 -25.91 11.29
CA ARG A 129 -9.43 -26.58 11.00
C ARG A 129 -9.25 -28.07 10.70
N GLN A 130 -8.17 -28.46 10.05
CA GLN A 130 -7.85 -29.86 9.77
C GLN A 130 -7.51 -30.65 11.05
N TYR A 131 -6.88 -30.02 12.05
CA TYR A 131 -6.53 -30.66 13.32
C TYR A 131 -7.66 -30.68 14.36
N LEU A 132 -8.58 -29.72 14.32
CA LEU A 132 -9.71 -29.62 15.26
C LEU A 132 -11.05 -30.10 14.68
N GLY A 133 -11.09 -30.43 13.39
CA GLY A 133 -12.27 -30.86 12.65
C GLY A 133 -12.25 -32.32 12.20
N GLY A 134 -11.61 -33.21 12.96
CA GLY A 134 -11.69 -34.67 12.83
C GLY A 134 -12.34 -35.29 14.06
#